data_AF-A0A1G6AJI5-F1
#
_entry.id   AF-A0A1G6AJI5-F1
#
_cell.length_a   1.000
_cell.length_b   1.000
_cell.length_c   1.000
_cell.angle_alpha   90.00
_cell.angle_beta   90.00
_cell.angle_gamma   90.00
#
_symmetry.space_group_name_H-M   'P 1'
#
loop_
_entity.id
_entity.type
_entity.pdbx_description
1 polymer ?
#
loop_
_entity_poly.entity_id
_entity_poly.type
_entity_poly.pdbx_seq_one_letter_code
_entity_poly.pdbx_strand_id
1 'polypeptide(L)'
;MVARLTLTIRSPGLLIGVRGIEILLDGEMVDRVQFGEACTIECEAGEHTLRARMRAVISRRSNILKLTVADGEDRRFDGKYSRLWGTLPIREIRA
;
A
#
# COMPACT_ATOMS: atom_id res chain seq x y z
N MET A 1 -18.17 11.74 -6.15
CA MET A 1 -17.22 12.37 -5.21
C MET A 1 -16.01 11.45 -5.13
N VAL A 2 -14.85 11.89 -4.67
CA VAL A 2 -13.67 10.99 -4.59
C VAL A 2 -13.53 10.41 -3.19
N ALA A 3 -13.35 9.09 -3.10
CA ALA A 3 -12.92 8.39 -1.91
C ALA A 3 -11.40 8.55 -1.73
N ARG A 4 -10.92 8.44 -0.49
CA ARG A 4 -9.51 8.59 -0.14
C ARG A 4 -8.98 7.34 0.54
N LEU A 5 -7.90 6.79 -0.01
CA LEU A 5 -7.20 5.66 0.55
C LEU A 5 -5.83 6.10 1.00
N THR A 6 -5.60 6.13 2.31
CA THR A 6 -4.29 6.46 2.87
C THR A 6 -3.55 5.18 3.24
N LEU A 7 -2.39 4.95 2.66
CA LEU A 7 -1.56 3.79 2.91
C LEU A 7 -0.20 4.21 3.44
N THR A 8 0.19 3.65 4.58
CA THR A 8 1.55 3.79 5.13
C THR A 8 2.21 2.43 5.16
N ILE A 9 3.46 2.34 4.68
CA ILE A 9 4.22 1.09 4.74
C ILE A 9 5.40 1.25 5.67
N ARG A 10 5.38 0.54 6.80
CA ARG A 10 6.40 0.64 7.84
C ARG A 10 7.61 -0.24 7.56
N SER A 11 8.80 0.30 7.83
CA SER A 11 10.05 -0.46 7.79
C SER A 11 10.23 -1.28 9.08
N PRO A 12 10.74 -2.52 8.98
CA PRO A 12 11.25 -3.26 10.14
C PRO A 12 12.66 -2.82 10.59
N GLY A 13 13.29 -1.81 9.95
CA GLY A 13 14.62 -1.31 10.32
C GLY A 13 15.46 -0.88 9.10
N LEU A 14 16.79 -0.97 9.20
CA LEU A 14 17.68 -0.57 8.11
C LEU A 14 17.59 -1.55 6.93
N LEU A 15 17.08 -1.10 5.78
CA LEU A 15 16.98 -1.90 4.56
C LEU A 15 17.85 -1.28 3.46
N ILE A 16 18.96 -1.94 3.16
CA ILE A 16 19.89 -1.49 2.11
C ILE A 16 19.36 -2.00 0.76
N GLY A 17 19.36 -1.13 -0.25
CA GLY A 17 19.04 -1.50 -1.63
C GLY A 17 17.55 -1.52 -1.97
N VAL A 18 16.69 -0.93 -1.12
CA VAL A 18 15.29 -0.65 -1.47
C VAL A 18 15.27 0.59 -2.35
N ARG A 19 14.68 0.47 -3.54
CA ARG A 19 14.52 1.56 -4.50
C ARG A 19 13.19 2.30 -4.30
N GLY A 20 12.24 1.70 -3.60
CA GLY A 20 10.92 2.26 -3.30
C GLY A 20 9.83 1.20 -3.33
N ILE A 21 8.62 1.62 -3.04
CA ILE A 21 7.45 0.77 -2.93
C ILE A 21 6.39 1.35 -3.85
N GLU A 22 6.11 0.62 -4.94
CA GLU A 22 5.08 0.97 -5.91
C GLU A 22 3.73 0.62 -5.30
N ILE A 23 2.80 1.57 -5.29
CA ILE A 23 1.42 1.37 -4.87
C ILE A 23 0.56 1.21 -6.11
N LEU A 24 -0.21 0.14 -6.13
CA LEU A 24 -1.05 -0.24 -7.25
C LEU A 24 -2.52 -0.23 -6.83
N LEU A 25 -3.33 0.50 -7.59
CA LEU A 25 -4.78 0.46 -7.53
C LEU A 25 -5.27 -0.18 -8.84
N ASP A 26 -6.06 -1.24 -8.74
CA ASP A 26 -6.60 -1.97 -9.90
C ASP A 26 -5.55 -2.50 -10.88
N GLY A 27 -4.34 -2.74 -10.35
CA GLY A 27 -3.21 -3.23 -11.11
C GLY A 27 -2.37 -2.12 -11.77
N GLU A 28 -2.82 -0.87 -11.73
CA GLU A 28 -2.08 0.30 -12.23
C GLU A 28 -1.26 0.94 -11.13
N MET A 29 -0.03 1.35 -11.44
CA MET A 29 0.81 2.07 -10.49
C MET A 29 0.31 3.50 -10.34
N VAL A 30 -0.20 3.83 -9.16
CA VAL A 30 -0.74 5.16 -8.86
C VAL A 30 0.26 6.04 -8.11
N ASP A 31 1.17 5.43 -7.35
CA ASP A 31 2.18 6.17 -6.58
C ASP A 31 3.41 5.31 -6.26
N ARG A 32 4.48 5.97 -5.79
CA ARG A 32 5.71 5.34 -5.31
C ARG A 32 6.23 6.04 -4.06
N VAL A 33 6.31 5.29 -2.96
CA VAL A 33 6.75 5.79 -1.66
C VAL A 33 7.97 5.06 -1.12
N GLN A 34 8.61 5.64 -0.10
CA GLN A 34 9.57 4.96 0.76
C GLN A 34 8.89 4.41 2.01
N PHE A 35 9.65 3.64 2.80
CA PHE A 35 9.15 3.18 4.09
C PHE A 35 8.93 4.34 5.06
N GLY A 36 7.82 4.28 5.79
CA GLY A 36 7.42 5.30 6.77
C GLY A 36 6.66 6.47 6.17
N GLU A 37 6.72 6.64 4.85
CA GLU A 37 5.90 7.60 4.12
C GLU A 37 4.47 7.09 3.97
N ALA A 38 3.51 8.02 4.05
CA ALA A 38 2.12 7.77 3.74
C ALA A 38 1.84 8.27 2.32
N CYS A 39 1.11 7.49 1.52
CA CYS A 39 0.48 7.98 0.29
C CYS A 39 -1.02 8.09 0.49
N THR A 40 -1.64 9.09 -0.12
CA THR A 40 -3.09 9.20 -0.23
C THR A 40 -3.49 9.09 -1.69
N ILE A 41 -4.36 8.15 -1.99
CA ILE A 41 -4.88 7.88 -3.33
C ILE A 41 -6.33 8.33 -3.36
N GLU A 42 -6.69 9.11 -4.37
CA GLU A 42 -8.08 9.46 -4.63
C GLU A 42 -8.63 8.48 -5.68
N CYS A 43 -9.78 7.87 -5.40
CA CYS A 43 -10.44 6.94 -6.31
C CYS A 43 -11.95 7.17 -6.34
N GLU A 44 -12.61 6.64 -7.36
CA GLU A 44 -14.07 6.68 -7.45
C GLU A 44 -14.70 5.71 -6.44
N ALA A 45 -16.01 5.84 -6.22
CA ALA A 45 -16.76 4.86 -5.45
C ALA A 45 -16.93 3.57 -6.25
N GLY A 46 -16.75 2.42 -5.60
CA GLY A 46 -16.84 1.13 -6.27
C GLY A 46 -15.93 0.06 -5.67
N GLU A 47 -15.80 -1.04 -6.41
CA GLU A 47 -14.88 -2.11 -6.08
C GLU A 47 -13.48 -1.81 -6.63
N HIS A 48 -12.50 -1.84 -5.74
CA HIS A 48 -11.10 -1.63 -6.08
C HIS A 48 -10.22 -2.72 -5.48
N THR A 49 -9.04 -2.86 -6.07
CA THR A 49 -7.98 -3.72 -5.55
C THR A 49 -6.72 -2.92 -5.23
N LEU A 50 -6.29 -2.97 -3.97
CA LEU A 50 -5.09 -2.30 -3.50
C LEU A 50 -3.95 -3.32 -3.33
N ARG A 51 -2.77 -2.96 -3.83
CA ARG A 51 -1.56 -3.76 -3.70
C ARG A 51 -0.33 -2.88 -3.57
N ALA A 52 0.70 -3.33 -2.86
CA ALA A 52 2.02 -2.74 -2.89
C ALA A 52 3.05 -3.70 -3.48
N ARG A 53 4.06 -3.14 -4.14
CA ARG A 53 5.21 -3.85 -4.68
C ARG A 53 6.49 -3.14 -4.26
N MET A 54 7.21 -3.75 -3.34
CA MET A 54 8.55 -3.30 -2.96
C MET A 54 9.55 -3.66 -4.04
N ARG A 55 10.28 -2.66 -4.53
CA ARG A 55 11.44 -2.80 -5.41
C ARG A 55 12.70 -2.75 -4.58
N ALA A 56 13.38 -3.88 -4.48
CA ALA A 56 14.71 -3.98 -3.88
C ALA A 56 15.53 -4.99 -4.68
N VAL A 57 16.77 -5.28 -4.23
CA VAL A 57 17.57 -6.41 -4.74
C VAL A 57 16.71 -7.66 -4.89
N ILE A 58 15.83 -7.89 -3.91
CA ILE A 58 14.77 -8.89 -4.00
C ILE A 58 13.42 -8.18 -3.96
N SER A 59 12.69 -8.21 -5.07
CA SER A 59 11.35 -7.63 -5.14
C SER A 59 10.33 -8.45 -4.34
N ARG A 60 9.42 -7.75 -3.65
CA ARG A 60 8.32 -8.36 -2.89
C ARG A 60 7.01 -7.71 -3.24
N ARG A 61 5.94 -8.50 -3.17
CA ARG A 61 4.57 -8.03 -3.38
C ARG A 61 3.77 -8.27 -2.11
N SER A 62 2.84 -7.38 -1.84
CA SER A 62 1.85 -7.60 -0.79
C SER A 62 0.78 -8.60 -1.24
N ASN A 63 -0.08 -8.95 -0.28
CA ASN A 63 -1.43 -9.43 -0.56
C ASN A 63 -2.21 -8.40 -1.39
N ILE A 64 -3.20 -8.90 -2.12
CA ILE A 64 -4.18 -8.06 -2.81
C ILE A 64 -5.31 -7.83 -1.82
N LEU A 65 -5.58 -6.56 -1.48
CA LEU A 65 -6.75 -6.17 -0.71
C LEU A 65 -7.87 -5.84 -1.68
N LYS A 66 -9.01 -6.52 -1.54
CA LYS A 66 -10.25 -6.14 -2.23
C LYS A 66 -11.02 -5.24 -1.28
N LEU A 67 -11.44 -4.07 -1.78
CA LEU A 67 -12.19 -3.09 -1.01
C LEU A 67 -13.37 -2.59 -1.85
N THR A 68 -14.47 -2.33 -1.17
CA THR A 68 -15.60 -1.58 -1.72
C THR A 68 -15.64 -0.27 -0.96
N VAL A 69 -15.55 0.85 -1.69
CA VAL A 69 -15.51 2.19 -1.13
C VAL A 69 -16.68 3.02 -1.60
N ALA A 70 -17.29 3.75 -0.68
CA ALA A 70 -18.38 4.67 -0.94
C ALA A 70 -17.85 6.08 -1.28
N ASP A 71 -18.72 6.88 -1.88
CA ASP A 71 -18.44 8.29 -2.17
C ASP A 71 -18.00 9.05 -0.91
N GLY A 72 -16.84 9.71 -0.97
CA GLY A 72 -16.30 10.52 0.13
C GLY A 72 -15.78 9.72 1.33
N GLU A 73 -15.67 8.40 1.23
CA GLU A 73 -15.11 7.55 2.29
C GLU A 73 -13.59 7.77 2.42
N ASP A 74 -13.09 7.89 3.65
CA ASP A 74 -11.65 7.92 3.97
C ASP A 74 -11.28 6.61 4.67
N ARG A 75 -10.41 5.82 4.03
CA ARG A 75 -9.90 4.56 4.56
C ARG A 75 -8.40 4.62 4.76
N ARG A 76 -7.95 3.98 5.84
CA ARG A 76 -6.54 3.92 6.20
C ARG A 76 -6.04 2.48 6.19
N PHE A 77 -4.84 2.31 5.66
CA PHE A 77 -4.18 1.03 5.50
C PHE A 77 -2.76 1.10 6.05
N ASP A 78 -2.35 0.02 6.70
CA ASP A 78 -1.00 -0.15 7.21
C ASP A 78 -0.38 -1.40 6.59
N GLY A 79 0.77 -1.20 5.95
CA GLY A 79 1.64 -2.25 5.47
C GLY A 79 2.84 -2.42 6.40
N LYS A 80 3.28 -3.65 6.65
CA LYS A 80 4.53 -3.90 7.37
C LYS A 80 5.37 -4.93 6.64
N TYR A 81 6.58 -4.55 6.27
CA TYR A 81 7.52 -5.51 5.70
C TYR A 81 8.14 -6.38 6.81
N SER A 82 8.17 -7.70 6.59
CA SER A 82 8.92 -8.63 7.43
C SER A 82 10.13 -9.17 6.66
N ARG A 83 11.33 -8.90 7.18
CA ARG A 83 12.57 -9.47 6.64
C ARG A 83 12.66 -10.97 6.85
N LEU A 84 12.23 -11.44 8.03
CA LEU A 84 12.32 -12.85 8.43
C LEU A 84 11.42 -13.75 7.58
N TRP A 85 10.24 -13.25 7.22
CA TRP A 85 9.25 -14.00 6.45
C TRP A 85 9.22 -13.61 4.97
N GLY A 86 9.93 -12.55 4.60
CA GLY A 86 9.94 -12.02 3.24
C GLY A 86 8.57 -11.51 2.77
N THR A 87 7.64 -11.21 3.68
CA THR A 87 6.26 -10.82 3.37
C THR A 87 6.04 -9.32 3.55
N LEU A 88 5.06 -8.78 2.82
CA LEU A 88 4.60 -7.38 2.92
C LEU A 88 3.07 -7.36 3.10
N PRO A 89 2.50 -7.88 4.20
CA PRO A 89 1.06 -7.78 4.42
C PRO A 89 0.62 -6.31 4.53
N ILE A 90 -0.47 -5.98 3.86
CA ILE A 90 -1.25 -4.75 4.03
C ILE A 90 -2.58 -5.13 4.65
N ARG A 91 -3.02 -4.32 5.62
CA ARG A 91 -4.31 -4.46 6.28
C ARG A 91 -4.96 -3.09 6.45
N GLU A 92 -6.28 -3.09 6.40
CA GLU A 92 -7.07 -1.93 6.81
C GLU A 92 -6.90 -1.71 8.32
N ILE A 93 -6.78 -0.45 8.71
CA ILE A 93 -6.79 -0.02 10.10
C ILE A 93 -8.02 0.87 10.29
N ARG A 94 -8.85 0.55 11.29
CA ARG A 94 -9.87 1.49 11.74
C ARG A 94 -9.17 2.61 12.49
N ALA A 95 -9.45 3.85 12.09
CA ALA A 95 -9.12 5.02 12.90
C ALA A 95 -9.91 4.97 14.22
#